data_AF-X1M5K8-F1
#
_entry.id   AF-X1M5K8-F1
#
_cell.length_a   1.000
_cell.length_b   1.000
_cell.length_c   1.000
_cell.angle_alpha   90.00
_cell.angle_beta   90.00
_cell.angle_gamma   90.00
#
_symmetry.space_group_name_H-M   'P 1'
#
loop_
_entity.id
_entity.type
_entity.pdbx_description
1 polymer ?
#
loop_
_entity_poly.entity_id
_entity_poly.type
_entity_poly.pdbx_seq_one_letter_code
_entity_poly.pdbx_strand_id
1 'polypeptide(L)'
;NTATTSAMRGFGAPQSTFVGESQLDMMAEDLGIDPIELRRKNGMTPDYEVPGQAFIQSCGLHQCLDKIEEHIKERGKLPPNHGIGVAAYGFMSGGIFNWFDTPYAFSAAIVRINIDGKVDLFTGACDIGQGSDTTLSMICAEELGVHLEDIRIHSGDTGICPPDLGAWGSRETLMNGNAVKRAAADAKRQLLEFAAAKMGPNIVYDFDIKDQWVHLVDRPERGVSYFDIVKEAIRGNDGEVIIGRGHYTPHRKGMISPAYSFGVQAVEV
;
A
#
# COMPACT_ATOMS: atom_id res chain seq x y z
N ASN A 1 7.31 -34.16 -21.26
CA ASN A 1 5.88 -33.76 -21.33
C ASN A 1 5.30 -33.76 -19.93
N THR A 2 5.47 -32.67 -19.21
CA THR A 2 4.90 -32.42 -17.87
C THR A 2 3.88 -31.30 -17.93
N ALA A 3 3.12 -31.07 -16.86
CA ALA A 3 2.19 -29.94 -16.77
C ALA A 3 2.93 -28.60 -16.99
N THR A 4 2.27 -27.66 -17.66
CA THR A 4 2.80 -26.30 -17.84
C THR A 4 2.94 -25.61 -16.49
N THR A 5 4.06 -24.93 -16.29
CA THR A 5 4.29 -24.13 -15.08
C THR A 5 3.39 -22.90 -15.06
N SER A 6 3.17 -22.33 -13.87
CA SER A 6 2.33 -21.13 -13.69
C SER A 6 2.85 -20.28 -12.54
N ALA A 7 2.13 -19.20 -12.23
CA ALA A 7 2.45 -18.31 -11.13
C ALA A 7 2.37 -19.02 -9.77
N MET A 8 3.40 -18.80 -8.94
CA MET A 8 3.45 -19.17 -7.53
C MET A 8 4.01 -17.97 -6.75
N ARG A 9 3.68 -17.84 -5.46
CA ARG A 9 4.07 -16.68 -4.63
C ARG A 9 5.57 -16.39 -4.74
N GLY A 10 5.91 -15.16 -5.15
CA GLY A 10 7.27 -14.71 -5.44
C GLY A 10 7.69 -14.79 -6.92
N PHE A 11 6.94 -15.52 -7.76
CA PHE A 11 7.03 -15.53 -9.22
C PHE A 11 8.48 -15.54 -9.78
N GLY A 12 9.27 -16.55 -9.40
CA GLY A 12 10.66 -16.72 -9.86
C GLY A 12 11.72 -16.05 -8.96
N ALA A 13 11.32 -15.08 -8.13
CA ALA A 13 12.23 -14.46 -7.17
C ALA A 13 12.76 -15.45 -6.12
N PRO A 14 11.96 -16.34 -5.50
CA PRO A 14 12.49 -17.27 -4.50
C PRO A 14 13.65 -18.13 -5.00
N GLN A 15 13.56 -18.62 -6.24
CA GLN A 15 14.61 -19.40 -6.87
C GLN A 15 15.88 -18.58 -7.07
N SER A 16 15.73 -17.33 -7.51
CA SER A 16 16.85 -16.42 -7.75
C SER A 16 17.52 -15.98 -6.45
N THR A 17 16.72 -15.63 -5.43
CA THR A 17 17.17 -15.26 -4.09
C THR A 17 17.88 -16.42 -3.41
N PHE A 18 17.35 -17.65 -3.51
CA PHE A 18 18.00 -18.83 -2.95
C PHE A 18 19.43 -19.00 -3.47
N VAL A 19 19.61 -18.91 -4.79
CA VAL A 19 20.93 -19.04 -5.41
C VAL A 19 21.86 -17.89 -4.99
N GLY A 20 21.36 -16.64 -5.03
CA GLY A 20 22.15 -15.46 -4.66
C GLY A 20 22.58 -15.45 -3.20
N GLU A 21 21.67 -15.72 -2.28
CA GLU A 21 21.96 -15.75 -0.84
C GLU A 21 22.88 -16.91 -0.46
N SER A 22 22.70 -18.09 -1.09
CA SER A 22 23.61 -19.23 -0.89
C SER A 22 25.03 -18.88 -1.38
N GLN A 23 25.15 -18.16 -2.49
CA GLN A 23 26.45 -17.72 -3.00
C GLN A 23 27.11 -16.71 -2.06
N LEU A 24 26.35 -15.78 -1.49
CA LEU A 24 26.87 -14.82 -0.51
C LEU A 24 27.39 -15.53 0.74
N ASP A 25 26.70 -16.57 1.23
CA ASP A 25 27.18 -17.34 2.39
C ASP A 25 28.48 -18.09 2.09
N MET A 26 28.59 -18.74 0.92
CA MET A 26 29.84 -19.39 0.48
C MET A 26 30.99 -18.38 0.38
N MET A 27 30.73 -17.18 -0.15
CA MET A 27 31.73 -16.11 -0.22
C MET A 27 32.14 -15.58 1.16
N ALA A 28 31.18 -15.47 2.10
CA ALA A 28 31.44 -15.05 3.46
C ALA A 28 32.39 -16.03 4.17
N GLU A 29 32.15 -17.33 4.01
CA GLU A 29 33.00 -18.40 4.53
C GLU A 29 34.41 -18.36 3.92
N ASP A 30 34.51 -18.35 2.59
CA ASP A 30 35.79 -18.35 1.86
C ASP A 30 36.65 -17.12 2.20
N LEU A 31 36.03 -15.96 2.41
CA LEU A 31 36.72 -14.70 2.72
C LEU A 31 36.93 -14.48 4.23
N GLY A 32 36.35 -15.31 5.09
CA GLY A 32 36.35 -15.11 6.54
C GLY A 32 35.66 -13.80 6.97
N ILE A 33 34.65 -13.36 6.22
CA ILE A 33 33.83 -12.18 6.53
C ILE A 33 32.54 -12.64 7.20
N ASP A 34 32.10 -11.94 8.24
CA ASP A 34 30.79 -12.21 8.84
C ASP A 34 29.65 -12.11 7.79
N PRO A 35 28.72 -13.09 7.72
CA PRO A 35 27.69 -13.13 6.69
C PRO A 35 26.69 -11.97 6.74
N ILE A 36 26.46 -11.38 7.92
CA ILE A 36 25.61 -10.19 8.07
C ILE A 36 26.38 -8.96 7.57
N GLU A 37 27.66 -8.84 7.92
CA GLU A 37 28.52 -7.75 7.45
C GLU A 37 28.74 -7.77 5.94
N LEU A 38 28.87 -8.96 5.33
CA LEU A 38 28.97 -9.07 3.88
C LEU A 38 27.71 -8.55 3.19
N ARG A 39 26.52 -8.87 3.72
CA ARG A 39 25.24 -8.33 3.22
C ARG A 39 25.13 -6.84 3.46
N ARG A 40 25.56 -6.34 4.62
CA ARG A 40 25.58 -4.91 4.97
C ARG A 40 26.41 -4.08 3.98
N LYS A 41 27.57 -4.60 3.57
CA LYS A 41 28.48 -3.97 2.60
C LYS A 41 27.90 -3.91 1.18
N ASN A 42 27.10 -4.90 0.80
CA ASN A 42 26.58 -5.05 -0.56
C ASN A 42 25.09 -4.69 -0.71
N GLY A 43 24.40 -4.38 0.39
CA GLY A 43 22.98 -4.08 0.42
C GLY A 43 22.64 -2.73 -0.23
N MET A 44 21.45 -2.65 -0.82
CA MET A 44 20.91 -1.41 -1.38
C MET A 44 20.61 -0.39 -0.27
N THR A 45 20.63 0.90 -0.63
CA THR A 45 20.28 2.02 0.25
C THR A 45 19.08 2.80 -0.31
N PRO A 46 18.50 3.75 0.44
CA PRO A 46 17.59 4.73 -0.15
C PRO A 46 18.25 5.48 -1.32
N ASP A 47 17.42 5.89 -2.28
CA ASP A 47 17.80 6.54 -3.54
C ASP A 47 18.80 5.75 -4.41
N TYR A 48 18.82 4.41 -4.26
CA TYR A 48 19.72 3.55 -5.03
C TYR A 48 19.17 3.30 -6.43
N GLU A 49 19.96 3.61 -7.46
CA GLU A 49 19.63 3.31 -8.85
C GLU A 49 20.20 1.95 -9.26
N VAL A 50 19.33 1.05 -9.71
CA VAL A 50 19.71 -0.17 -10.42
C VAL A 50 19.62 0.13 -11.92
N PRO A 51 20.77 0.31 -12.61
CA PRO A 51 20.78 0.80 -13.99
C PRO A 51 19.84 0.01 -14.91
N GLY A 52 18.88 0.72 -15.50
CA GLY A 52 17.92 0.15 -16.46
C GLY A 52 16.86 -0.79 -15.86
N GLN A 53 16.72 -0.89 -14.54
CA GLN A 53 15.77 -1.81 -13.91
C GLN A 53 14.87 -1.14 -12.85
N ALA A 54 15.46 -0.45 -11.87
CA ALA A 54 14.74 0.00 -10.68
C ALA A 54 15.36 1.26 -10.07
N PHE A 55 14.52 2.03 -9.39
CA PHE A 55 14.96 3.10 -8.51
C PHE A 55 14.40 2.85 -7.12
N ILE A 56 15.27 2.59 -6.15
CA ILE A 56 14.91 2.23 -4.79
C ILE A 56 14.77 3.51 -3.96
N GLN A 57 13.58 4.10 -3.96
CA GLN A 57 13.31 5.35 -3.24
C GLN A 57 13.51 5.23 -1.73
N SER A 58 13.10 4.10 -1.16
CA SER A 58 13.26 3.79 0.26
C SER A 58 13.81 2.38 0.41
N CYS A 59 14.70 2.20 1.38
CA CYS A 59 15.28 0.90 1.70
C CYS A 59 15.44 0.77 3.22
N GLY A 60 14.79 -0.25 3.80
CA GLY A 60 14.88 -0.59 5.22
C GLY A 60 15.86 -1.72 5.54
N LEU A 61 16.67 -2.14 4.56
CA LEU A 61 17.47 -3.37 4.66
C LEU A 61 18.49 -3.31 5.79
N HIS A 62 19.22 -2.20 5.95
CA HIS A 62 20.21 -2.03 7.01
C HIS A 62 19.58 -2.07 8.39
N GLN A 63 18.38 -1.51 8.56
CA GLN A 63 17.62 -1.58 9.81
C GLN A 63 17.17 -3.02 10.12
N CYS A 64 16.80 -3.81 9.09
CA CYS A 64 16.53 -5.24 9.26
C CYS A 64 17.79 -6.01 9.66
N LEU A 65 18.94 -5.70 9.07
CA LEU A 65 20.23 -6.31 9.43
C LEU A 65 20.62 -5.98 10.87
N ASP A 66 20.47 -4.73 11.31
CA ASP A 66 20.74 -4.33 12.69
C ASP A 66 19.89 -5.12 13.68
N LYS A 67 18.60 -5.28 13.38
CA LYS A 67 17.66 -5.99 14.26
C LYS A 67 17.93 -7.50 14.31
N ILE A 68 18.27 -8.12 13.18
CA ILE A 68 18.58 -9.55 13.18
C ILE A 68 19.92 -9.83 13.87
N GLU A 69 20.90 -8.96 13.70
CA GLU A 69 22.22 -9.07 14.32
C GLU A 69 22.12 -8.93 15.85
N GLU A 70 21.33 -7.97 16.34
CA GLU A 70 20.99 -7.81 17.75
C GLU A 70 20.39 -9.12 18.30
N HIS A 71 19.36 -9.65 17.63
CA HIS A 71 18.70 -10.87 18.05
C HIS A 71 19.61 -12.11 18.05
N ILE A 72 20.49 -12.25 17.05
CA ILE A 72 21.45 -13.36 16.98
C ILE A 72 22.47 -13.26 18.12
N LYS A 73 22.96 -12.04 18.43
CA LYS A 73 23.89 -11.82 19.54
C LYS A 73 23.27 -12.19 20.89
N GLU A 74 21.97 -11.91 21.08
CA GLU A 74 21.24 -12.31 22.29
C GLU A 74 21.15 -13.83 22.48
N ARG A 75 21.18 -14.62 21.40
CA ARG A 75 21.21 -16.09 21.50
C ARG A 75 22.51 -16.62 22.09
N GLY A 76 23.60 -15.87 21.97
CA GLY A 76 24.91 -16.24 22.49
C GLY A 76 25.44 -17.53 21.87
N LYS A 77 26.10 -18.36 22.68
CA LYS A 77 26.72 -19.60 22.20
C LYS A 77 25.66 -20.69 22.00
N LEU A 78 25.54 -21.16 20.76
CA LEU A 78 24.62 -22.24 20.41
C LEU A 78 25.06 -23.61 20.97
N PRO A 79 24.12 -24.53 21.23
CA PRO A 79 24.44 -25.92 21.58
C PRO A 79 25.18 -26.65 20.43
N PRO A 80 25.84 -27.79 20.72
CA PRO A 80 26.42 -28.62 19.67
C PRO A 80 25.39 -29.01 18.60
N ASN A 81 25.83 -29.10 17.34
CA ASN A 81 25.01 -29.44 16.16
C ASN A 81 23.85 -28.48 15.86
N HIS A 82 23.92 -27.24 16.34
CA HIS A 82 22.96 -26.19 15.98
C HIS A 82 23.66 -25.11 15.15
N GLY A 83 22.92 -24.50 14.24
CA GLY A 83 23.41 -23.43 13.39
C GLY A 83 22.36 -22.37 13.16
N ILE A 84 22.80 -21.13 12.95
CA ILE A 84 21.93 -20.04 12.51
C ILE A 84 22.30 -19.69 11.07
N GLY A 85 21.36 -19.86 10.15
CA GLY A 85 21.45 -19.34 8.79
C GLY A 85 20.77 -17.98 8.70
N VAL A 86 21.29 -17.08 7.87
CA VAL A 86 20.72 -15.74 7.65
C VAL A 86 20.51 -15.52 6.16
N ALA A 87 19.39 -14.93 5.78
CA ALA A 87 19.14 -14.53 4.41
C ALA A 87 18.43 -13.17 4.33
N ALA A 88 18.84 -12.33 3.39
CA ALA A 88 18.21 -11.07 3.04
C ALA A 88 17.39 -11.21 1.75
N TYR A 89 16.34 -10.40 1.61
CA TYR A 89 15.59 -10.31 0.37
C TYR A 89 15.04 -8.91 0.12
N GLY A 90 14.84 -8.61 -1.15
CA GLY A 90 14.02 -7.52 -1.64
C GLY A 90 12.96 -8.09 -2.59
N PHE A 91 11.74 -7.61 -2.51
CA PHE A 91 10.67 -8.01 -3.42
C PHE A 91 9.84 -6.82 -3.86
N MET A 92 9.34 -6.87 -5.10
CA MET A 92 8.51 -5.82 -5.67
C MET A 92 7.17 -5.67 -4.95
N SER A 93 6.72 -4.43 -4.82
CA SER A 93 5.38 -4.06 -4.36
C SER A 93 4.71 -3.22 -5.44
N GLY A 94 3.95 -3.88 -6.32
CA GLY A 94 3.28 -3.22 -7.44
C GLY A 94 3.92 -3.49 -8.80
N GLY A 95 3.82 -4.71 -9.31
CA GLY A 95 4.38 -5.03 -10.63
C GLY A 95 3.88 -4.16 -11.78
N ILE A 96 4.82 -3.55 -12.50
CA ILE A 96 4.62 -2.80 -13.74
C ILE A 96 5.06 -3.70 -14.89
N PHE A 97 4.32 -4.78 -15.16
CA PHE A 97 4.62 -5.60 -16.33
C PHE A 97 4.11 -4.89 -17.58
N ASN A 98 5.04 -4.45 -18.43
CA ASN A 98 4.77 -3.74 -19.68
C ASN A 98 4.00 -4.56 -20.74
N TRP A 99 3.55 -5.78 -20.42
CA TRP A 99 2.65 -6.58 -21.26
C TRP A 99 1.17 -6.22 -21.11
N PHE A 100 0.80 -5.49 -20.05
CA PHE A 100 -0.57 -4.99 -19.89
C PHE A 100 -0.74 -3.63 -20.58
N ASP A 101 -1.08 -3.68 -21.87
CA ASP A 101 -1.50 -2.49 -22.65
C ASP A 101 -2.99 -2.24 -22.44
N THR A 102 -3.35 -1.75 -21.25
CA THR A 102 -4.75 -1.48 -20.91
C THR A 102 -5.16 -0.05 -21.28
N PRO A 103 -6.38 0.15 -21.82
CA PRO A 103 -6.89 1.50 -22.09
C PRO A 103 -7.34 2.25 -20.82
N TYR A 104 -7.27 1.59 -19.66
CA TYR A 104 -7.67 2.09 -18.35
C TYR A 104 -6.49 2.06 -17.36
N ALA A 105 -6.64 2.77 -16.24
CA ALA A 105 -5.62 2.82 -15.18
C ALA A 105 -5.41 1.45 -14.50
N PHE A 106 -4.23 1.22 -13.94
CA PHE A 106 -3.90 -0.08 -13.33
C PHE A 106 -4.85 -0.45 -12.18
N SER A 107 -5.27 0.53 -11.40
CA SER A 107 -6.33 0.42 -10.40
C SER A 107 -7.22 1.65 -10.43
N ALA A 108 -8.49 1.45 -10.09
CA ALA A 108 -9.47 2.52 -9.89
C ALA A 108 -10.38 2.20 -8.71
N ALA A 109 -10.98 3.25 -8.15
CA ALA A 109 -11.91 3.18 -7.05
C ALA A 109 -13.00 4.26 -7.16
N ILE A 110 -14.18 3.97 -6.64
CA ILE A 110 -15.27 4.91 -6.49
C ILE A 110 -15.68 4.91 -5.02
N VAL A 111 -15.83 6.10 -4.44
CA VAL A 111 -16.31 6.27 -3.07
C VAL A 111 -17.63 7.03 -3.14
N ARG A 112 -18.69 6.46 -2.57
CA ARG A 112 -20.01 7.08 -2.49
C ARG A 112 -20.36 7.34 -1.03
N ILE A 113 -20.70 8.57 -0.70
CA ILE A 113 -21.22 8.93 0.63
C ILE A 113 -22.74 8.96 0.56
N ASN A 114 -23.40 8.12 1.35
CA ASN A 114 -24.85 7.99 1.39
C ASN A 114 -25.49 8.99 2.36
N ILE A 115 -26.81 9.16 2.25
CA ILE A 115 -27.58 10.09 3.09
C ILE A 115 -27.57 9.73 4.59
N ASP A 116 -27.28 8.48 4.93
CA ASP A 116 -27.09 8.01 6.30
C ASP A 116 -25.67 8.30 6.84
N GLY A 117 -24.79 8.89 6.03
CA GLY A 117 -23.38 9.12 6.34
C GLY A 117 -22.49 7.88 6.17
N LYS A 118 -23.04 6.72 5.81
CA LYS A 118 -22.26 5.53 5.52
C LYS A 118 -21.65 5.63 4.13
N VAL A 119 -20.53 4.95 3.93
CA VAL A 119 -19.71 5.08 2.73
C VAL A 119 -19.66 3.76 1.99
N ASP A 120 -20.08 3.73 0.73
CA ASP A 120 -19.83 2.59 -0.15
C ASP A 120 -18.52 2.81 -0.91
N LEU A 121 -17.58 1.88 -0.75
CA LEU A 121 -16.32 1.83 -1.47
C LEU A 121 -16.39 0.75 -2.56
N PHE A 122 -16.26 1.12 -3.83
CA PHE A 122 -16.24 0.20 -4.95
C PHE A 122 -14.82 0.08 -5.50
N THR A 123 -14.31 -1.14 -5.63
CA THR A 123 -12.96 -1.42 -6.12
C THR A 123 -12.93 -2.75 -6.88
N GLY A 124 -12.18 -2.80 -7.99
CA GLY A 124 -11.96 -4.06 -8.72
C GLY A 124 -10.96 -5.00 -8.03
N ALA A 125 -10.37 -4.59 -6.88
CA ALA A 125 -9.50 -5.45 -6.08
C ALA A 125 -10.19 -6.76 -5.70
N CYS A 126 -9.39 -7.82 -5.52
CA CYS A 126 -9.89 -9.15 -5.15
C CYS A 126 -9.20 -9.64 -3.89
N ASP A 127 -9.93 -9.66 -2.77
CA ASP A 127 -9.43 -10.30 -1.56
C ASP A 127 -9.45 -11.83 -1.72
N ILE A 128 -8.25 -12.42 -1.71
CA ILE A 128 -8.02 -13.87 -1.77
C ILE A 128 -7.49 -14.41 -0.44
N GLY A 129 -7.68 -13.66 0.65
CA GLY A 129 -7.28 -14.02 2.02
C GLY A 129 -6.12 -13.19 2.58
N GLN A 130 -5.59 -12.25 1.81
CA GLN A 130 -4.54 -11.31 2.23
C GLN A 130 -5.08 -10.14 3.05
N GLY A 131 -6.40 -9.90 3.04
CA GLY A 131 -7.02 -8.80 3.79
C GLY A 131 -6.95 -7.46 3.06
N SER A 132 -7.01 -7.47 1.72
CA SER A 132 -7.08 -6.25 0.92
C SER A 132 -8.35 -5.45 1.25
N ASP A 133 -9.47 -6.11 1.51
CA ASP A 133 -10.74 -5.42 1.75
C ASP A 133 -10.69 -4.58 3.03
N THR A 134 -10.14 -5.15 4.11
CA THR A 134 -9.85 -4.44 5.36
C THR A 134 -8.86 -3.31 5.13
N THR A 135 -7.75 -3.59 4.43
CA THR A 135 -6.69 -2.59 4.19
C THR A 135 -7.21 -1.38 3.42
N LEU A 136 -7.97 -1.62 2.34
CA LEU A 136 -8.54 -0.56 1.51
C LEU A 136 -9.62 0.21 2.26
N SER A 137 -10.42 -0.46 3.09
CA SER A 137 -11.41 0.21 3.94
C SER A 137 -10.75 1.12 4.98
N MET A 138 -9.63 0.70 5.60
CA MET A 138 -8.85 1.56 6.51
C MET A 138 -8.32 2.80 5.80
N ILE A 139 -7.78 2.66 4.58
CA ILE A 139 -7.28 3.80 3.79
C ILE A 139 -8.43 4.77 3.46
N CYS A 140 -9.60 4.25 3.08
CA CYS A 140 -10.78 5.07 2.78
C CYS A 140 -11.27 5.83 4.01
N ALA A 141 -11.40 5.13 5.14
CA ALA A 141 -11.87 5.70 6.41
C ALA A 141 -10.95 6.82 6.90
N GLU A 142 -9.64 6.57 6.93
CA GLU A 142 -8.62 7.54 7.34
C GLU A 142 -8.65 8.79 6.46
N GLU A 143 -8.66 8.62 5.14
CA GLU A 143 -8.67 9.75 4.21
C GLU A 143 -9.96 10.57 4.33
N LEU A 144 -11.12 9.91 4.50
CA LEU A 144 -12.41 10.58 4.68
C LEU A 144 -12.59 11.20 6.08
N GLY A 145 -11.88 10.72 7.10
CA GLY A 145 -12.09 11.13 8.49
C GLY A 145 -13.31 10.48 9.16
N VAL A 146 -13.70 9.28 8.73
CA VAL A 146 -14.83 8.52 9.29
C VAL A 146 -14.33 7.24 9.97
N HIS A 147 -15.20 6.53 10.68
CA HIS A 147 -14.80 5.28 11.33
C HIS A 147 -14.77 4.13 10.32
N LEU A 148 -14.01 3.08 10.63
CA LEU A 148 -13.91 1.92 9.75
C LEU A 148 -15.27 1.22 9.56
N GLU A 149 -16.09 1.15 10.61
CA GLU A 149 -17.46 0.60 10.58
C GLU A 149 -18.47 1.45 9.76
N ASP A 150 -18.04 2.60 9.26
CA ASP A 150 -18.83 3.40 8.31
C ASP A 150 -18.64 2.95 6.87
N ILE A 151 -17.57 2.19 6.59
CA ILE A 151 -17.22 1.74 5.25
C ILE A 151 -17.90 0.40 4.93
N ARG A 152 -18.59 0.36 3.79
CA ARG A 152 -19.09 -0.85 3.14
C ARG A 152 -18.32 -1.04 1.85
N ILE A 153 -17.51 -2.09 1.78
CA ILE A 153 -16.72 -2.38 0.59
C ILE A 153 -17.47 -3.32 -0.37
N HIS A 154 -17.38 -2.99 -1.65
CA HIS A 154 -17.85 -3.78 -2.79
C HIS A 154 -16.61 -4.07 -3.64
N SER A 155 -16.13 -5.30 -3.59
CA SER A 155 -14.89 -5.76 -4.23
C SER A 155 -15.17 -6.84 -5.28
N GLY A 156 -14.36 -6.88 -6.35
CA GLY A 156 -14.36 -7.97 -7.34
C GLY A 156 -15.58 -8.11 -8.27
N ASP A 157 -16.61 -7.26 -8.17
CA ASP A 157 -17.79 -7.33 -9.05
C ASP A 157 -17.64 -6.39 -10.26
N THR A 158 -17.37 -6.96 -11.44
CA THR A 158 -17.21 -6.24 -12.71
C THR A 158 -18.46 -5.48 -13.19
N GLY A 159 -19.64 -5.77 -12.65
CA GLY A 159 -20.88 -5.07 -13.00
C GLY A 159 -21.03 -3.70 -12.34
N ILE A 160 -20.35 -3.49 -11.20
CA ILE A 160 -20.49 -2.27 -10.38
C ILE A 160 -19.15 -1.61 -10.04
N CYS A 161 -18.06 -2.39 -10.02
CA CYS A 161 -16.73 -1.90 -9.67
C CYS A 161 -15.98 -1.40 -10.90
N PRO A 162 -15.10 -0.39 -10.73
CA PRO A 162 -14.20 0.00 -11.79
C PRO A 162 -13.16 -1.11 -12.08
N PRO A 163 -12.56 -1.14 -13.28
CA PRO A 163 -11.63 -2.20 -13.67
C PRO A 163 -10.36 -2.20 -12.82
N ASP A 164 -9.84 -3.40 -12.58
CA ASP A 164 -8.56 -3.65 -11.93
C ASP A 164 -7.85 -4.83 -12.62
N LEU A 165 -6.52 -4.89 -12.50
CA LEU A 165 -5.70 -5.96 -13.09
C LEU A 165 -5.71 -7.25 -12.25
N GLY A 166 -6.28 -7.24 -11.05
CA GLY A 166 -6.39 -8.36 -10.12
C GLY A 166 -5.27 -8.45 -9.09
N ALA A 167 -5.40 -9.45 -8.22
CA ALA A 167 -4.49 -9.73 -7.11
C ALA A 167 -3.22 -10.48 -7.55
N TRP A 168 -2.19 -9.76 -7.95
CA TRP A 168 -0.86 -10.31 -8.30
C TRP A 168 0.25 -9.29 -8.08
N GLY A 169 1.51 -9.71 -8.15
CA GLY A 169 2.67 -8.80 -8.09
C GLY A 169 2.73 -7.90 -6.85
N SER A 170 2.11 -8.34 -5.75
CA SER A 170 2.00 -7.61 -4.48
C SER A 170 1.49 -6.17 -4.66
N ARG A 171 0.53 -5.97 -5.57
CA ARG A 171 0.17 -4.62 -6.05
C ARG A 171 -0.96 -3.93 -5.29
N GLU A 172 -1.90 -4.66 -4.71
CA GLU A 172 -3.19 -4.09 -4.34
C GLU A 172 -3.09 -3.00 -3.26
N THR A 173 -2.37 -3.26 -2.17
CA THR A 173 -2.19 -2.24 -1.12
C THR A 173 -1.60 -0.94 -1.68
N LEU A 174 -0.64 -1.03 -2.61
CA LEU A 174 -0.04 0.15 -3.21
C LEU A 174 -0.95 0.79 -4.25
N MET A 175 -1.39 0.03 -5.25
CA MET A 175 -2.10 0.57 -6.41
C MET A 175 -3.57 0.85 -6.10
N ASN A 176 -4.31 -0.14 -5.59
CA ASN A 176 -5.69 0.06 -5.15
C ASN A 176 -5.72 1.01 -3.95
N GLY A 177 -4.78 0.90 -3.01
CA GLY A 177 -4.72 1.83 -1.88
C GLY A 177 -4.58 3.30 -2.32
N ASN A 178 -3.68 3.60 -3.27
CA ASN A 178 -3.59 4.95 -3.84
C ASN A 178 -4.83 5.35 -4.63
N ALA A 179 -5.47 4.44 -5.37
CA ALA A 179 -6.71 4.73 -6.07
C ALA A 179 -7.85 5.06 -5.09
N VAL A 180 -8.00 4.27 -4.02
CA VAL A 180 -8.97 4.48 -2.93
C VAL A 180 -8.70 5.80 -2.23
N LYS A 181 -7.45 6.08 -1.85
CA LYS A 181 -7.05 7.35 -1.24
C LYS A 181 -7.47 8.54 -2.11
N ARG A 182 -7.22 8.48 -3.43
CA ARG A 182 -7.61 9.56 -4.35
C ARG A 182 -9.13 9.70 -4.49
N ALA A 183 -9.87 8.58 -4.50
CA ALA A 183 -11.33 8.60 -4.55
C ALA A 183 -11.94 9.19 -3.27
N ALA A 184 -11.43 8.78 -2.11
CA ALA A 184 -11.81 9.31 -0.81
C ALA A 184 -11.49 10.81 -0.69
N ALA A 185 -10.29 11.23 -1.10
CA ALA A 185 -9.90 12.64 -1.12
C ALA A 185 -10.82 13.49 -2.01
N ASP A 186 -11.21 12.97 -3.18
CA ASP A 186 -12.16 13.67 -4.08
C ASP A 186 -13.55 13.79 -3.45
N ALA A 187 -14.06 12.74 -2.80
CA ALA A 187 -15.32 12.79 -2.07
C ALA A 187 -15.26 13.76 -0.88
N LYS A 188 -14.16 13.74 -0.11
CA LYS A 188 -13.91 14.65 1.01
C LYS A 188 -13.87 16.10 0.55
N ARG A 189 -13.15 16.40 -0.53
CA ARG A 189 -13.09 17.74 -1.13
C ARG A 189 -14.49 18.25 -1.48
N GLN A 190 -15.29 17.46 -2.19
CA GLN A 190 -16.67 17.84 -2.53
C GLN A 190 -17.49 18.16 -1.28
N LEU A 191 -17.39 17.32 -0.24
CA LEU A 191 -18.10 17.53 1.02
C LEU A 191 -17.66 18.81 1.76
N LEU A 192 -16.35 19.08 1.77
CA LEU A 192 -15.78 20.27 2.40
C LEU A 192 -16.12 21.55 1.65
N GLU A 193 -16.29 21.51 0.33
CA GLU A 193 -16.78 22.65 -0.47
C GLU A 193 -18.20 23.08 -0.02
N PHE A 194 -19.08 22.11 0.29
CA PHE A 194 -20.40 22.40 0.88
C PHE A 194 -20.30 22.95 2.31
N ALA A 195 -19.42 22.38 3.13
CA ALA A 195 -19.19 22.87 4.49
C ALA A 195 -18.72 24.33 4.51
N ALA A 196 -17.77 24.68 3.62
CA ALA A 196 -17.25 26.04 3.48
C ALA A 196 -18.35 27.03 3.06
N ALA A 197 -19.18 26.67 2.09
CA ALA A 197 -20.30 27.51 1.65
C ALA A 197 -21.28 27.83 2.79
N LYS A 198 -21.52 26.88 3.70
CA LYS A 198 -22.40 27.07 4.86
C LYS A 198 -21.75 27.90 5.98
N MET A 199 -20.46 27.68 6.26
CA MET A 199 -19.77 28.34 7.38
C MET A 199 -19.34 29.78 7.05
N GLY A 200 -19.42 30.19 5.78
CA GLY A 200 -19.43 31.59 5.32
C GLY A 200 -18.20 32.01 4.50
N PRO A 201 -18.34 32.99 3.58
CA PRO A 201 -17.33 33.34 2.55
C PRO A 201 -16.06 34.03 3.07
N ASN A 202 -16.03 34.44 4.34
CA ASN A 202 -14.87 35.07 4.98
C ASN A 202 -13.93 34.05 5.66
N ILE A 203 -14.23 32.76 5.51
CA ILE A 203 -13.40 31.67 6.00
C ILE A 203 -12.58 31.14 4.81
N VAL A 204 -11.36 31.66 4.67
CA VAL A 204 -10.28 30.97 3.97
C VAL A 204 -9.59 30.09 5.01
N TYR A 205 -10.28 29.05 5.49
CA TYR A 205 -9.67 28.07 6.38
C TYR A 205 -9.71 26.70 5.73
N ASP A 206 -8.61 25.97 5.86
CA ASP A 206 -8.57 24.55 5.57
C ASP A 206 -9.50 23.85 6.55
N PHE A 207 -10.55 23.23 6.02
CA PHE A 207 -11.39 22.31 6.78
C PHE A 207 -10.78 20.92 6.70
N ASP A 208 -10.98 20.15 7.75
CA ASP A 208 -10.68 18.73 7.76
C ASP A 208 -11.86 17.97 8.39
N ILE A 209 -11.84 16.65 8.20
CA ILE A 209 -12.79 15.72 8.79
C ILE A 209 -11.99 14.72 9.60
N LYS A 210 -12.37 14.54 10.86
CA LYS A 210 -11.80 13.52 11.75
C LYS A 210 -12.86 13.02 12.71
N ASP A 211 -12.94 11.71 12.94
CA ASP A 211 -13.91 11.09 13.86
C ASP A 211 -15.35 11.58 13.60
N GLN A 212 -15.73 11.66 12.31
CA GLN A 212 -17.02 12.19 11.85
C GLN A 212 -17.33 13.64 12.28
N TRP A 213 -16.29 14.44 12.50
CA TRP A 213 -16.37 15.85 12.87
C TRP A 213 -15.70 16.70 11.80
N VAL A 214 -16.46 17.57 11.15
CA VAL A 214 -15.91 18.55 10.19
C VAL A 214 -15.46 19.77 10.98
N HIS A 215 -14.17 20.08 10.95
CA HIS A 215 -13.61 21.16 11.77
C HIS A 215 -12.63 22.03 10.99
N LEU A 216 -12.34 23.21 11.55
CA LEU A 216 -11.24 24.05 11.09
C LEU A 216 -9.91 23.42 11.53
N VAL A 217 -8.93 23.33 10.63
CA VAL A 217 -7.61 22.76 10.97
C VAL A 217 -6.97 23.49 12.16
N ASP A 218 -7.03 24.83 12.18
CA ASP A 218 -6.45 25.65 13.25
C ASP A 218 -7.29 25.67 14.54
N ARG A 219 -8.55 25.23 14.49
CA ARG A 219 -9.50 25.24 15.61
C ARG A 219 -10.36 23.97 15.62
N PRO A 220 -9.79 22.80 15.96
CA PRO A 220 -10.52 21.53 15.90
C PRO A 220 -11.76 21.47 16.80
N GLU A 221 -11.81 22.29 17.86
CA GLU A 221 -12.97 22.42 18.74
C GLU A 221 -14.17 23.09 18.07
N ARG A 222 -13.94 23.80 16.96
CA ARG A 222 -14.97 24.46 16.16
C ARG A 222 -15.25 23.64 14.93
N GLY A 223 -16.39 22.97 14.95
CA GLY A 223 -16.83 22.15 13.86
C GLY A 223 -18.32 21.92 13.85
N VAL A 224 -18.73 21.06 12.93
CA VAL A 224 -20.09 20.63 12.70
C VAL A 224 -20.07 19.12 12.47
N SER A 225 -21.20 18.47 12.76
CA SER A 225 -21.35 17.05 12.50
C SER A 225 -21.15 16.74 11.02
N TYR A 226 -20.32 15.74 10.72
CA TYR A 226 -20.20 15.17 9.37
C TYR A 226 -21.55 14.84 8.77
N PHE A 227 -22.43 14.22 9.57
CA PHE A 227 -23.75 13.80 9.12
C PHE A 227 -24.66 14.97 8.71
N ASP A 228 -24.57 16.10 9.41
CA ASP A 228 -25.34 17.30 9.07
C ASP A 228 -24.86 17.89 7.74
N ILE A 229 -23.54 17.95 7.54
CA ILE A 229 -22.95 18.40 6.27
C ILE A 229 -23.31 17.45 5.13
N VAL A 230 -23.27 16.12 5.33
CA VAL A 230 -23.68 15.15 4.30
C VAL A 230 -25.13 15.36 3.86
N LYS A 231 -26.06 15.48 4.81
CA LYS A 231 -27.48 15.71 4.50
C LYS A 231 -27.69 17.00 3.73
N GLU A 232 -26.99 18.06 4.11
CA GLU A 232 -27.12 19.35 3.46
C GLU A 232 -26.44 19.39 2.10
N ALA A 233 -25.29 18.75 1.95
CA ALA A 233 -24.61 18.60 0.67
C ALA A 233 -25.52 17.88 -0.32
N ILE A 234 -26.12 16.75 0.07
CA ILE A 234 -27.06 16.01 -0.77
C ILE A 234 -28.30 16.86 -1.07
N ARG A 235 -28.88 17.53 -0.07
CA ARG A 235 -30.06 18.39 -0.28
C ARG A 235 -29.76 19.59 -1.19
N GLY A 236 -28.58 20.18 -1.06
CA GLY A 236 -28.11 21.31 -1.85
C GLY A 236 -27.65 20.93 -3.25
N ASN A 237 -27.39 19.64 -3.48
CA ASN A 237 -27.01 19.05 -4.76
C ASN A 237 -28.19 18.33 -5.43
N ASP A 238 -29.39 18.90 -5.34
CA ASP A 238 -30.63 18.36 -5.94
C ASP A 238 -30.95 16.88 -5.57
N GLY A 239 -30.46 16.42 -4.42
CA GLY A 239 -30.64 15.05 -3.93
C GLY A 239 -29.59 14.05 -4.41
N GLU A 240 -28.59 14.48 -5.19
CA GLU A 240 -27.49 13.63 -5.62
C GLU A 240 -26.50 13.36 -4.47
N VAL A 241 -26.07 12.10 -4.39
CA VAL A 241 -25.02 11.67 -3.45
C VAL A 241 -23.64 12.16 -3.87
N ILE A 242 -22.75 12.35 -2.90
CA ILE A 242 -21.34 12.68 -3.17
C ILE A 242 -20.63 11.43 -3.70
N ILE A 243 -19.99 11.57 -4.86
CA ILE A 243 -19.25 10.49 -5.52
C ILE A 243 -17.83 10.96 -5.83
N GLY A 244 -16.88 10.41 -5.08
CA GLY A 244 -15.45 10.58 -5.33
C GLY A 244 -14.93 9.51 -6.29
N ARG A 245 -14.01 9.91 -7.19
CA ARG A 245 -13.39 8.99 -8.16
C ARG A 245 -11.87 9.07 -8.08
N GLY A 246 -11.23 7.90 -8.08
CA GLY A 246 -9.79 7.79 -7.98
C GLY A 246 -9.24 6.70 -8.89
N HIS A 247 -8.03 6.91 -9.37
CA HIS A 247 -7.31 5.92 -10.15
C HIS A 247 -5.81 6.04 -9.88
N TYR A 248 -5.07 4.98 -10.14
CA TYR A 248 -3.62 4.97 -10.01
C TYR A 248 -2.99 4.12 -11.11
N THR A 249 -2.02 4.73 -11.79
CA THR A 249 -1.07 4.05 -12.68
C THR A 249 0.32 4.50 -12.26
N PRO A 250 1.24 3.57 -11.94
CA PRO A 250 2.61 3.91 -11.60
C PRO A 250 3.27 4.84 -12.65
N HIS A 251 3.94 5.87 -12.18
CA HIS A 251 4.69 6.80 -13.03
C HIS A 251 6.09 6.25 -13.34
N ARG A 252 6.66 6.65 -14.49
CA ARG A 252 7.95 6.25 -15.10
C ARG A 252 7.88 4.97 -15.95
N LYS A 253 7.83 5.17 -17.27
CA LYS A 253 7.99 4.11 -18.28
C LYS A 253 9.36 3.43 -18.10
N GLY A 254 9.39 2.11 -17.97
CA GLY A 254 10.61 1.30 -17.94
C GLY A 254 11.04 0.74 -16.57
N MET A 255 10.37 1.08 -15.47
CA MET A 255 10.65 0.46 -14.16
C MET A 255 9.84 -0.83 -13.96
N ILE A 256 10.39 -1.78 -13.20
CA ILE A 256 9.72 -3.07 -12.88
C ILE A 256 8.63 -2.90 -11.81
N SER A 257 8.81 -1.97 -10.87
CA SER A 257 7.92 -1.74 -9.73
C SER A 257 8.09 -0.31 -9.19
N PRO A 258 7.04 0.33 -8.63
CA PRO A 258 7.13 1.65 -8.02
C PRO A 258 7.70 1.59 -6.59
N ALA A 259 7.61 0.45 -5.92
CA ALA A 259 8.12 0.24 -4.57
C ALA A 259 8.63 -1.19 -4.37
N TYR A 260 9.40 -1.38 -3.30
CA TYR A 260 9.99 -2.67 -2.92
C TYR A 260 9.87 -2.87 -1.41
N SER A 261 9.54 -4.09 -0.99
CA SER A 261 9.68 -4.54 0.40
C SER A 261 11.04 -5.17 0.61
N PHE A 262 11.66 -4.93 1.75
CA PHE A 262 12.92 -5.55 2.14
C PHE A 262 12.74 -6.32 3.45
N GLY A 263 13.52 -7.38 3.63
CA GLY A 263 13.52 -8.14 4.86
C GLY A 263 14.79 -8.97 5.03
N VAL A 264 15.06 -9.32 6.28
CA VAL A 264 16.12 -10.27 6.64
C VAL A 264 15.51 -11.28 7.59
N GLN A 265 15.83 -12.55 7.37
CA GLN A 265 15.42 -13.66 8.22
C GLN A 265 16.64 -14.39 8.77
N ALA A 266 16.53 -14.85 10.01
CA ALA A 266 17.46 -15.81 10.58
C ALA A 266 16.69 -17.07 10.98
N VAL A 267 17.29 -18.23 10.73
CA VAL A 267 16.71 -19.53 11.04
C VAL A 267 17.73 -20.31 11.85
N GLU A 268 17.33 -20.72 13.05
CA GLU A 268 18.09 -21.66 13.86
C GLU A 268 17.58 -23.07 13.59
N VAL A 269 18.51 -24.00 13.38
CA VAL A 269 18.25 -25.43 13.21
C VAL A 269 19.06 -26.25 14.18
#